data_AF-A0A6V7BN55-F1
#
_entry.id   AF-A0A6V7BN55-F1
#
_cell.length_a   1.000
_cell.length_b   1.000
_cell.length_c   1.000
_cell.angle_alpha   90.00
_cell.angle_beta   90.00
_cell.angle_gamma   90.00
#
_symmetry.space_group_name_H-M   'P 1'
#
loop_
_entity.id
_entity.type
_entity.pdbx_description
1 polymer ?
#
loop_
_entity_poly.entity_id
_entity_poly.type
_entity_poly.pdbx_seq_one_letter_code
_entity_poly.pdbx_strand_id
1 'polypeptide(L)' 'MRVGNSLPPEIKPQLLRSLGFSAKDDVAYIVGAYGYGDAPGDIGKFTLTLHRAPGKSWLIFLDMDNLNSSAKR' A
#
# COMPACT_ATOMS: atom_id res chain seq x y z
N MET A 1 -3.92 41.83 8.00
CA MET A 1 -3.04 41.28 9.07
C MET A 1 -3.89 40.34 9.90
N ARG A 2 -3.73 39.02 10.00
CA ARG A 2 -2.82 37.99 9.45
C ARG A 2 -3.70 36.90 8.80
N VAL A 3 -3.32 36.45 7.61
CA VAL A 3 -3.81 35.19 7.05
C VAL A 3 -3.21 34.08 7.91
N GLY A 4 -4.05 33.27 8.53
CA GLY A 4 -3.60 32.08 9.25
C GLY A 4 -3.04 31.09 8.24
N ASN A 5 -1.72 31.03 8.10
CA ASN A 5 -1.05 29.92 7.42
C ASN A 5 -1.25 28.66 8.26
N SER A 6 -2.36 27.96 8.07
CA SER A 6 -2.39 26.53 8.38
C SER A 6 -1.37 25.88 7.45
N LEU A 7 -0.30 25.33 8.03
CA LEU A 7 0.64 24.48 7.29
C LEU A 7 -0.17 23.43 6.50
N PRO A 8 0.21 23.11 5.25
CA PRO A 8 -0.45 22.04 4.51
C PRO A 8 -0.41 20.76 5.37
N PRO A 9 -1.45 19.90 5.29
CA PRO A 9 -1.43 18.64 6.02
C PRO A 9 -0.13 17.91 5.67
N GLU A 10 0.67 17.63 6.69
CA GLU A 10 1.94 16.92 6.54
C GLU A 10 1.65 15.61 5.79
N ILE A 11 2.19 15.47 4.57
CA ILE A 11 2.07 14.23 3.80
C ILE A 11 2.88 13.18 4.56
N LYS A 12 2.21 12.35 5.34
CA LYS A 12 2.86 11.23 6.01
C LYS A 12 3.23 10.18 4.96
N PRO A 13 4.49 9.72 4.93
CA PRO A 13 4.90 8.69 3.98
C PRO A 13 4.10 7.40 4.23
N GLN A 14 3.67 6.74 3.15
CA GLN A 14 3.07 5.42 3.25
C GLN A 14 4.17 4.39 3.45
N LEU A 15 4.00 3.54 4.46
CA LEU A 15 4.89 2.42 4.72
C LEU A 15 4.22 1.14 4.24
N LEU A 16 4.91 0.38 3.39
CA LEU A 16 4.43 -0.89 2.85
C LEU A 16 5.25 -2.04 3.42
N ARG A 17 4.57 -3.10 3.84
CA ARG A 17 5.20 -4.32 4.35
C ARG A 17 4.63 -5.53 3.62
N SER A 18 5.51 -6.25 2.93
CA SER A 18 5.12 -7.50 2.27
C SER A 18 4.82 -8.57 3.31
N LEU A 19 3.68 -9.26 3.15
CA LEU A 19 3.30 -10.43 3.93
C LEU A 19 3.51 -11.73 3.14
N GLY A 20 3.39 -11.67 1.81
CA GLY A 20 3.59 -12.81 0.94
C GLY A 20 3.66 -12.42 -0.53
N PHE A 21 4.29 -13.28 -1.31
CA PHE A 21 4.45 -13.13 -2.75
C PHE A 21 4.34 -14.50 -3.43
N SER A 22 3.71 -14.53 -4.60
CA SER A 22 3.71 -15.69 -5.48
C SER A 22 3.70 -15.24 -6.94
N ALA A 23 4.42 -15.95 -7.80
CA ALA A 23 4.45 -15.69 -9.23
C ALA A 23 4.28 -17.00 -10.01
N LYS A 24 3.49 -16.93 -11.09
CA LYS A 24 3.33 -18.00 -12.06
C LYS A 24 3.28 -17.39 -13.45
N ASP A 25 4.20 -17.83 -14.31
CA ASP A 25 4.34 -17.38 -15.69
C ASP A 25 4.54 -15.85 -15.80
N ASP A 26 3.51 -15.15 -16.26
CA ASP A 26 3.43 -13.71 -16.50
C ASP A 26 2.54 -12.97 -15.50
N VAL A 27 2.02 -13.66 -14.47
CA VAL A 27 1.20 -13.09 -13.40
C VAL A 27 1.87 -13.30 -12.03
N ALA A 28 1.84 -12.28 -11.18
CA ALA A 28 2.26 -12.41 -9.79
C ALA A 28 1.32 -11.66 -8.84
N TYR A 29 1.36 -12.04 -7.57
CA TYR A 29 0.62 -11.41 -6.49
C TYR A 29 1.56 -11.02 -5.37
N ILE A 30 1.38 -9.81 -4.84
CA ILE A 30 1.91 -9.41 -3.54
C ILE A 30 0.73 -9.16 -2.62
N VAL A 31 0.72 -9.82 -1.47
CA VAL A 31 -0.20 -9.49 -0.37
C VAL A 31 0.62 -8.77 0.68
N GLY A 32 0.14 -7.61 1.13
CA GLY A 32 0.87 -6.79 2.08
C GLY A 32 -0.03 -6.04 3.04
N ALA A 33 0.62 -5.32 3.95
CA ALA A 33 0.02 -4.43 4.91
C ALA A 33 0.59 -3.02 4.76
N TYR A 34 -0.21 -2.01 5.10
CA TYR A 34 0.21 -0.61 4.99
C TYR A 34 -0.09 0.21 6.25
N GLY A 35 0.71 1.25 6.46
CA GLY A 35 0.57 2.27 7.51
C GLY A 35 1.05 3.64 7.02
N TYR A 36 1.01 4.65 7.89
CA TYR A 36 1.46 6.02 7.58
C TYR A 36 2.37 6.58 8.67
N GLY A 37 3.49 7.19 8.25
CA GLY A 37 4.48 7.76 9.17
C GLY A 37 4.94 6.75 10.22
N ASP A 38 5.22 7.21 11.44
CA ASP A 38 5.67 6.36 12.54
C ASP A 38 4.51 5.74 13.35
N ALA A 39 3.31 5.64 12.77
CA ALA A 39 2.16 5.10 13.49
C ALA A 39 2.38 3.61 13.85
N PRO A 40 2.09 3.20 15.09
CA PRO A 40 2.28 1.82 15.50
C PRO A 40 1.26 0.89 14.83
N GLY A 41 1.77 -0.07 14.05
CA GLY A 41 0.99 -1.13 13.41
C GLY A 41 0.46 -0.79 12.02
N ASP A 42 0.14 -1.82 11.25
CA ASP A 42 -0.49 -1.62 9.94
C ASP A 42 -1.97 -1.28 10.13
N ILE A 43 -2.46 -0.28 9.41
CA ILE A 43 -3.86 0.15 9.45
C ILE A 43 -4.73 -0.57 8.42
N GLY A 44 -4.09 -1.19 7.42
CA GLY A 44 -4.79 -1.86 6.33
C GLY A 44 -3.99 -2.99 5.68
N LYS A 45 -4.57 -3.54 4.62
CA LYS A 45 -4.02 -4.59 3.78
C LYS A 45 -4.17 -4.22 2.32
N PHE A 46 -3.25 -4.68 1.50
CA PHE A 46 -3.29 -4.50 0.06
C PHE A 46 -2.99 -5.80 -0.68
N THR A 47 -3.48 -5.90 -1.91
CA THR A 47 -3.09 -6.91 -2.89
C THR A 47 -2.69 -6.22 -4.18
N LEU A 48 -1.44 -6.45 -4.62
CA LEU A 48 -1.01 -6.07 -5.96
C LEU A 48 -1.08 -7.30 -6.85
N THR A 49 -1.78 -7.18 -7.98
CA THR A 49 -1.59 -8.10 -9.11
C THR A 49 -0.57 -7.48 -10.04
N LEU A 50 0.47 -8.22 -10.35
CA LEU A 50 1.51 -7.82 -11.29
C LEU A 50 1.38 -8.61 -12.58
N HIS A 51 1.67 -7.97 -13.70
CA HIS A 51 1.76 -8.62 -15.00
C HIS A 51 3.04 -8.20 -15.72
N ARG A 52 3.61 -9.08 -16.54
CA ARG A 52 4.75 -8.74 -17.42
C ARG A 52 4.61 -9.38 -18.79
N ALA A 53 5.11 -8.72 -19.83
CA ALA A 53 5.40 -9.41 -21.08
C ALA A 53 6.69 -10.25 -20.94
N PRO A 54 6.93 -11.27 -21.80
CA PRO A 54 8.15 -12.07 -21.76
C PRO A 54 9.42 -11.21 -21.81
N GLY A 55 10.31 -11.41 -20.84
CA GLY A 55 11.57 -10.67 -20.73
C GLY A 55 11.42 -9.18 -20.36
N LYS A 56 10.22 -8.71 -20.01
CA LYS A 56 9.96 -7.34 -19.56
C LYS A 56 9.78 -7.27 -18.05
N SER A 57 9.81 -6.04 -17.53
CA SER A 57 9.56 -5.75 -16.11
C SER A 57 8.14 -6.10 -15.71
N TRP A 58 7.97 -6.47 -14.45
CA TRP A 58 6.67 -6.55 -13.80
C TRP A 58 6.07 -5.16 -13.64
N LEU A 59 4.80 -5.03 -14.03
CA LEU A 59 4.01 -3.81 -13.88
C LEU A 59 2.86 -4.10 -12.93
N ILE A 60 2.45 -3.10 -12.14
CA ILE A 60 1.22 -3.17 -11.37
C ILE A 60 0.06 -3.20 -12.35
N PHE A 61 -0.63 -4.33 -12.40
CA PHE A 61 -1.80 -4.52 -13.23
C PHE A 61 -3.08 -4.15 -12.48
N LEU A 62 -3.15 -4.51 -11.19
CA LEU A 62 -4.22 -4.10 -10.27
C LEU A 62 -3.63 -3.78 -8.91
N ASP A 63 -4.19 -2.76 -8.27
CA ASP A 63 -3.92 -2.37 -6.88
C ASP A 63 -5.27 -2.32 -6.14
N MET A 64 -5.40 -3.12 -5.08
CA MET A 64 -6.61 -3.20 -4.28
C MET A 64 -6.24 -3.18 -2.80
N ASP A 65 -6.87 -2.30 -2.03
CA ASP A 65 -6.58 -2.15 -0.61
C ASP A 65 -7.86 -2.04 0.24
N ASN A 66 -7.72 -2.32 1.53
CA ASN A 66 -8.76 -2.06 2.53
C ASN A 66 -8.15 -1.77 3.89
N LEU A 67 -8.92 -1.08 4.74
CA LEU A 67 -8.60 -0.90 6.14
C LEU A 67 -8.83 -2.20 6.92
N ASN A 68 -8.02 -2.43 7.94
CA ASN A 68 -8.30 -3.50 8.90
C ASN A 68 -9.65 -3.23 9.58
N SER A 69 -10.34 -4.29 9.98
CA SER A 69 -11.52 -4.15 10.84
C SER A 69 -11.16 -3.34 12.08
N SER A 70 -11.97 -2.33 12.41
CA SER A 70 -11.93 -1.79 13.77
C SER A 70 -12.26 -2.93 14.72
N ALA A 71 -11.40 -3.16 15.71
CA ALA A 71 -11.75 -4.04 16.81
C ALA A 71 -12.91 -3.35 17.57
N LYS A 72 -14.15 -3.59 17.16
CA LYS A 72 -15.29 -3.37 18.07
C LYS A 72 -15.07 -4.35 19.23
N ARG A 73 -14.60 -3.81 20.35
CA ARG A 73 -14.75 -4.46 21.65
C ARG A 73 -16.23 -4.58 21.99
#